data_AF-A0A2T4UH75-F1
#
_entry.id   AF-A0A2T4UH75-F1
#
_cell.length_a   1.000
_cell.length_b   1.000
_cell.length_c   1.000
_cell.angle_alpha   90.00
_cell.angle_beta   90.00
_cell.angle_gamma   90.00
#
_symmetry.space_group_name_H-M   'P 1'
#
loop_
_entity.id
_entity.type
_entity.pdbx_description
1 polymer ?
#
loop_
_entity_poly.entity_id
_entity_poly.type
_entity_poly.pdbx_seq_one_letter_code
_entity_poly.pdbx_strand_id
1 'polypeptide(L)'
;MVLALFPIVPDNDLVPRLLPRHWRRPFQAALDRASAAEVGDEIRAATAAALRDAGGCPELEQLAYAARYVAVFGDLPAWEQAQRRFLDINGRNVLSQTMAREAEHLLARDRDGLAAMSDGEACRQITEGGLSRWVDERMWGRGRDLLLEQYGDFDEARRFEAAANAHASLDELADRLLRKPDGDGLRAPDRKIRPRDTQSLLYEDLS
;
A
#
# COMPACT_ATOMS: atom_id res chain seq x y z
N MET A 1 27.20 -18.86 -37.77
CA MET A 1 26.83 -19.72 -36.63
C MET A 1 26.13 -18.82 -35.63
N VAL A 2 24.80 -18.80 -35.65
CA VAL A 2 23.97 -17.86 -34.89
C VAL A 2 23.67 -18.52 -33.54
N LEU A 3 24.20 -17.96 -32.46
CA LEU A 3 23.83 -18.38 -31.10
C LEU A 3 22.44 -17.79 -30.81
N ALA A 4 21.45 -18.66 -30.78
CA ALA A 4 20.13 -18.33 -30.27
C ALA A 4 20.26 -17.99 -28.78
N LEU A 5 20.10 -16.71 -28.45
CA LEU A 5 19.81 -16.25 -27.10
C LEU A 5 18.41 -16.75 -26.75
N PHE A 6 18.33 -17.87 -26.03
CA PHE A 6 17.09 -18.25 -25.37
C PHE A 6 16.77 -17.16 -24.34
N PRO A 7 15.55 -16.58 -24.33
CA PRO A 7 15.12 -15.79 -23.20
C PRO A 7 15.11 -16.73 -21.99
N ILE A 8 15.92 -16.41 -20.99
CA ILE A 8 15.82 -17.01 -19.66
C ILE A 8 14.45 -16.58 -19.16
N VAL A 9 13.45 -17.44 -19.34
CA VAL A 9 12.15 -17.28 -18.69
C VAL A 9 12.44 -17.41 -17.20
N PRO A 10 12.24 -16.35 -16.38
CA PRO A 10 12.40 -16.47 -14.95
C PRO A 10 11.50 -17.61 -14.49
N ASP A 11 12.03 -18.53 -13.68
CA ASP A 11 11.23 -19.59 -13.08
C ASP A 11 10.05 -18.95 -12.34
N ASN A 12 8.85 -19.05 -12.91
CA ASN A 12 7.61 -18.52 -12.35
C ASN A 12 7.28 -19.13 -10.97
N ASP A 13 8.04 -20.13 -10.53
CA ASP A 13 8.00 -20.75 -9.20
C ASP A 13 8.68 -19.92 -8.09
N LEU A 14 9.45 -18.88 -8.43
CA LEU A 14 10.11 -18.02 -7.44
C LEU A 14 9.15 -17.00 -6.81
N VAL A 15 8.25 -16.42 -7.61
CA VAL A 15 7.29 -15.40 -7.18
C VAL A 15 6.31 -15.90 -6.08
N PRO A 16 5.74 -17.12 -6.14
CA PRO A 16 4.79 -17.61 -5.15
C PRO A 16 5.36 -17.72 -3.73
N ARG A 17 6.67 -17.94 -3.56
CA ARG A 17 7.27 -18.18 -2.24
C ARG A 17 7.63 -16.90 -1.49
N LEU A 18 7.97 -15.83 -2.22
CA LEU A 18 8.42 -14.58 -1.61
C LEU A 18 7.25 -13.73 -1.11
N LEU A 19 6.11 -13.81 -1.81
CA LEU A 19 4.98 -12.92 -1.60
C LEU A 19 3.78 -13.59 -0.90
N PRO A 20 3.13 -12.88 0.05
CA PRO A 20 1.88 -13.34 0.62
C PRO A 20 0.78 -13.41 -0.46
N ARG A 21 -0.19 -14.31 -0.26
CA ARG A 21 -1.21 -14.68 -1.26
C ARG A 21 -1.81 -13.51 -2.05
N HIS A 22 -2.27 -12.46 -1.36
CA HIS A 22 -2.95 -11.32 -2.00
C HIS A 22 -2.04 -10.49 -2.90
N TRP A 23 -0.74 -10.48 -2.62
CA TRP A 23 0.24 -9.64 -3.31
C TRP A 23 0.88 -10.31 -4.53
N ARG A 24 0.65 -11.62 -4.71
CA ARG A 24 1.22 -12.37 -5.84
C ARG A 24 0.71 -11.85 -7.18
N ARG A 25 -0.59 -11.58 -7.28
CA ARG A 25 -1.24 -11.13 -8.52
C ARG A 25 -0.81 -9.73 -8.97
N PRO A 26 -0.85 -8.67 -8.14
CA PRO A 26 -0.35 -7.37 -8.55
C PRO A 26 1.14 -7.42 -8.91
N PHE A 27 1.93 -8.25 -8.21
CA PHE A 27 3.35 -8.36 -8.51
C PHE A 27 3.64 -9.10 -9.82
N GLN A 28 2.91 -10.18 -10.10
CA GLN A 28 2.99 -10.84 -11.40
C GLN A 28 2.62 -9.88 -12.53
N ALA A 29 1.55 -9.09 -12.36
CA ALA A 29 1.16 -8.07 -13.35
C ALA A 29 2.29 -7.05 -13.59
N ALA A 30 3.02 -6.65 -12.55
CA ALA A 30 4.20 -5.79 -12.69
C ALA A 30 5.33 -6.48 -13.47
N LEU A 31 5.63 -7.75 -13.19
CA LEU A 31 6.65 -8.51 -13.93
C LEU A 31 6.27 -8.71 -15.40
N ASP A 32 4.99 -8.93 -15.69
CA ASP A 32 4.44 -9.08 -17.04
C ASP A 32 4.37 -7.74 -17.81
N ARG A 33 4.90 -6.65 -17.23
CA ARG A 33 4.90 -5.29 -17.80
C ARG A 33 3.49 -4.76 -18.10
N ALA A 34 2.51 -5.14 -17.29
CA ALA A 34 1.21 -4.49 -17.32
C ALA A 34 1.34 -2.99 -17.04
N SER A 35 0.36 -2.20 -17.49
CA SER A 35 0.39 -0.76 -17.26
C SER A 35 0.34 -0.43 -15.76
N ALA A 36 0.90 0.70 -15.36
CA ALA A 36 0.86 1.15 -13.96
C ALA A 36 -0.59 1.27 -13.44
N ALA A 37 -1.54 1.61 -14.31
CA ALA A 37 -2.97 1.64 -13.96
C ALA A 37 -3.53 0.24 -13.63
N GLU A 38 -3.20 -0.78 -14.42
CA GLU A 38 -3.62 -2.16 -14.17
C GLU A 38 -2.99 -2.72 -12.90
N VAL A 39 -1.69 -2.48 -12.69
CA VAL A 39 -1.01 -2.88 -11.44
C VAL A 39 -1.61 -2.14 -10.24
N GLY A 40 -1.92 -0.85 -10.38
CA GLY A 40 -2.60 -0.08 -9.34
C GLY A 40 -3.97 -0.64 -8.98
N ASP A 41 -4.78 -1.02 -9.97
CA ASP A 41 -6.08 -1.67 -9.75
C ASP A 41 -5.94 -2.98 -8.96
N GLU A 42 -4.93 -3.79 -9.29
CA GLU A 42 -4.62 -5.05 -8.59
C GLU A 42 -4.09 -4.82 -7.17
N ILE A 43 -3.25 -3.80 -6.96
CA ILE A 43 -2.78 -3.38 -5.62
C ILE A 43 -3.97 -2.98 -4.76
N ARG A 44 -4.87 -2.16 -5.29
CA ARG A 44 -6.07 -1.71 -4.57
C ARG A 44 -6.95 -2.90 -4.16
N ALA A 45 -7.15 -3.86 -5.06
CA ALA A 45 -7.90 -5.08 -4.77
C ALA A 45 -7.21 -5.96 -3.72
N ALA A 46 -5.89 -6.14 -3.83
CA ALA A 46 -5.07 -6.89 -2.90
C ALA A 46 -5.05 -6.27 -1.51
N THR A 47 -4.88 -4.96 -1.41
CA THR A 47 -4.90 -4.20 -0.14
C THR A 47 -6.26 -4.35 0.54
N ALA A 48 -7.37 -4.16 -0.18
CA ALA A 48 -8.70 -4.32 0.39
C ALA A 48 -8.94 -5.75 0.91
N ALA A 49 -8.50 -6.78 0.17
CA ALA A 49 -8.60 -8.17 0.61
C ALA A 49 -7.71 -8.47 1.83
N ALA A 50 -6.48 -7.97 1.82
CA ALA A 50 -5.54 -8.15 2.92
C ALA A 50 -6.02 -7.45 4.20
N LEU A 51 -6.64 -6.28 4.10
CA LEU A 51 -7.26 -5.57 5.23
C LEU A 51 -8.39 -6.39 5.86
N ARG A 52 -9.28 -6.97 5.04
CA ARG A 52 -10.35 -7.86 5.53
C ARG A 52 -9.78 -9.08 6.25
N ASP A 53 -8.81 -9.76 5.64
CA ASP A 53 -8.19 -10.94 6.22
C ASP A 53 -7.43 -10.64 7.52
N ALA A 54 -6.93 -9.41 7.68
CA ALA A 54 -6.28 -8.95 8.91
C ALA A 54 -7.28 -8.57 10.02
N GLY A 55 -8.58 -8.52 9.73
CA GLY A 55 -9.61 -8.01 10.66
C GLY A 55 -9.62 -6.49 10.79
N GLY A 56 -9.17 -5.78 9.74
CA GLY A 56 -9.00 -4.34 9.75
C GLY A 56 -7.89 -3.87 10.69
N CYS A 57 -8.05 -2.66 11.22
CA CYS A 57 -7.14 -2.03 12.16
C CYS A 57 -7.96 -1.15 13.14
N PRO A 58 -8.70 -1.76 14.08
CA PRO A 58 -9.38 -1.03 15.15
C PRO A 58 -8.41 -0.20 15.99
N GLU A 59 -8.96 0.83 16.63
CA GLU A 59 -8.24 1.77 17.51
C GLU A 59 -7.20 2.67 16.82
N LEU A 60 -7.26 2.83 15.49
CA LEU A 60 -6.39 3.75 14.74
C LEU A 60 -6.54 5.20 15.20
N GLU A 61 -7.76 5.63 15.52
CA GLU A 61 -8.02 6.99 16.02
C GLU A 61 -7.31 7.24 17.36
N GLN A 62 -7.31 6.25 18.26
CA GLN A 62 -6.66 6.33 19.56
C GLN A 62 -5.13 6.34 19.42
N LEU A 63 -4.58 5.56 18.50
CA LEU A 63 -3.15 5.62 18.16
C LEU A 63 -2.77 7.00 17.64
N ALA A 64 -3.54 7.54 16.69
CA ALA A 64 -3.29 8.84 16.09
C ALA A 64 -3.41 9.99 17.10
N TYR A 65 -4.43 9.94 17.94
CA TYR A 65 -4.58 10.86 19.07
C TYR A 65 -3.37 10.83 19.99
N ALA A 66 -2.87 9.64 20.36
CA ALA A 66 -1.70 9.51 21.21
C ALA A 66 -0.43 10.06 20.55
N ALA A 67 -0.23 9.80 19.25
CA ALA A 67 0.88 10.35 18.49
C ALA A 67 0.84 11.89 18.48
N ARG A 68 -0.33 12.48 18.21
CA ARG A 68 -0.52 13.94 18.26
C ARG A 68 -0.33 14.50 19.66
N TYR A 69 -0.88 13.85 20.68
CA TYR A 69 -0.74 14.25 22.08
C TYR A 69 0.74 14.37 22.47
N VAL A 70 1.55 13.38 22.11
CA VAL A 70 2.99 13.42 22.37
C VAL A 70 3.71 14.47 21.52
N ALA A 71 3.26 14.71 20.29
CA ALA A 71 3.80 15.81 19.49
C ALA A 71 3.63 17.15 20.22
N VAL A 72 2.45 17.42 20.77
CA VAL A 72 2.09 18.67 21.50
C VAL A 72 2.76 18.76 22.87
N PHE A 73 2.67 17.71 23.69
CA PHE A 73 3.02 17.77 25.12
C PHE A 73 4.36 17.11 25.47
N GLY A 74 4.93 16.29 24.58
CA GLY A 74 6.22 15.62 24.79
C GLY A 74 6.20 14.42 25.73
N ASP A 75 5.02 13.86 26.03
CA ASP A 75 4.87 12.74 26.97
C ASP A 75 5.18 11.37 26.31
N LEU A 76 6.46 11.08 26.11
CA LEU A 76 6.90 9.81 25.51
C LEU A 76 6.38 8.55 26.23
N PRO A 77 6.34 8.47 27.58
CA PRO A 77 5.74 7.33 28.27
C PRO A 77 4.27 7.07 27.88
N ALA A 78 3.47 8.12 27.69
CA ALA A 78 2.09 7.97 27.24
C ALA A 78 2.01 7.38 25.81
N TRP A 79 2.93 7.76 24.92
CA TRP A 79 3.03 7.16 23.58
C TRP A 79 3.36 5.67 23.65
N GLU A 80 4.37 5.27 24.40
CA GLU A 80 4.77 3.87 24.52
C GLU A 80 3.64 2.98 25.06
N GLN A 81 2.87 3.49 26.03
CA GLN A 81 1.71 2.80 26.57
C GLN A 81 0.60 2.66 25.52
N ALA A 82 0.28 3.73 24.80
CA ALA A 82 -0.76 3.74 23.77
C ALA A 82 -0.39 2.81 22.60
N GLN A 83 0.85 2.87 22.12
CA GLN A 83 1.37 2.01 21.06
C GLN A 83 1.30 0.53 21.48
N ARG A 84 1.73 0.19 22.70
CA ARG A 84 1.64 -1.18 23.22
C ARG A 84 0.20 -1.68 23.29
N ARG A 85 -0.71 -0.88 23.84
CA ARG A 85 -2.13 -1.20 23.92
C ARG A 85 -2.74 -1.43 22.54
N PHE A 86 -2.45 -0.54 21.59
CA PHE A 86 -2.91 -0.65 20.20
C PHE A 86 -2.45 -1.97 19.58
N LEU A 87 -1.17 -2.31 19.74
CA LEU A 87 -0.61 -3.56 19.22
C LEU A 87 -1.23 -4.80 19.89
N ASP A 88 -1.47 -4.76 21.20
CA ASP A 88 -2.08 -5.87 21.94
C ASP A 88 -3.54 -6.12 21.52
N ILE A 89 -4.34 -5.07 21.34
CA ILE A 89 -5.73 -5.16 20.86
C ILE A 89 -5.79 -5.76 19.45
N ASN A 90 -4.87 -5.35 18.58
CA ASN A 90 -4.81 -5.78 17.19
C ASN A 90 -4.04 -7.10 16.97
N GLY A 91 -3.73 -7.83 18.04
CA GLY A 91 -3.06 -9.13 17.97
C GLY A 91 -1.64 -9.07 17.38
N ARG A 92 -1.01 -7.89 17.37
CA ARG A 92 0.36 -7.65 16.89
C ARG A 92 0.59 -8.15 15.47
N ASN A 93 -0.44 -8.15 14.62
CA ASN A 93 -0.32 -8.55 13.22
C ASN A 93 0.57 -7.56 12.44
N VAL A 94 0.98 -7.93 11.22
CA VAL A 94 1.88 -7.08 10.41
C VAL A 94 1.28 -5.70 10.14
N LEU A 95 -0.03 -5.62 9.86
CA LEU A 95 -0.71 -4.36 9.58
C LEU A 95 -0.63 -3.38 10.76
N SER A 96 -1.00 -3.82 11.96
CA SER A 96 -0.93 -3.00 13.17
C SER A 96 0.50 -2.58 13.49
N GLN A 97 1.49 -3.46 13.29
CA GLN A 97 2.90 -3.06 13.42
C GLN A 97 3.29 -1.98 12.42
N THR A 98 2.87 -2.09 11.15
CA THR A 98 3.15 -1.08 10.12
C THR A 98 2.49 0.25 10.47
N MET A 99 1.24 0.26 10.95
CA MET A 99 0.54 1.49 11.38
C MET A 99 1.21 2.16 12.57
N ALA A 100 1.61 1.38 13.58
CA ALA A 100 2.33 1.88 14.76
C ALA A 100 3.69 2.48 14.39
N ARG A 101 4.41 1.84 13.46
CA ARG A 101 5.68 2.37 12.93
C ARG A 101 5.48 3.63 12.11
N GLU A 102 4.42 3.72 11.31
CA GLU A 102 4.15 4.93 10.54
C GLU A 102 3.86 6.12 11.46
N ALA A 103 3.06 5.92 12.51
CA ALA A 103 2.81 6.95 13.51
C ALA A 103 4.12 7.40 14.21
N GLU A 104 5.00 6.46 14.57
CA GLU A 104 6.32 6.76 15.12
C GLU A 104 7.22 7.53 14.13
N HIS A 105 7.22 7.12 12.86
CA HIS A 105 7.95 7.81 11.81
C HIS A 105 7.44 9.23 11.57
N LEU A 106 6.12 9.43 11.59
CA LEU A 106 5.52 10.76 11.47
C LEU A 106 5.92 11.65 12.64
N LEU A 107 5.85 11.13 13.87
CA LEU A 107 6.28 11.83 15.07
C LEU A 107 7.78 12.21 15.03
N ALA A 108 8.63 11.33 14.52
CA ALA A 108 10.07 11.60 14.41
C ALA A 108 10.43 12.57 13.28
N ARG A 109 9.72 12.52 12.15
CA ARG A 109 10.03 13.31 10.95
C ARG A 109 9.40 14.70 10.97
N ASP A 110 8.17 14.83 11.46
CA ASP A 110 7.37 16.05 11.36
C ASP A 110 6.53 16.26 12.62
N ARG A 111 7.22 16.38 13.76
CA ARG A 111 6.57 16.58 15.06
C ARG A 111 5.71 17.83 15.09
N ASP A 112 6.24 18.96 14.60
CA ASP A 112 5.54 20.24 14.65
C ASP A 112 4.32 20.25 13.72
N GLY A 113 4.43 19.64 12.54
CA GLY A 113 3.29 19.43 11.65
C GLY A 113 2.22 18.56 12.29
N LEU A 114 2.60 17.43 12.88
CA LEU A 114 1.66 16.54 13.58
C LEU A 114 0.96 17.24 14.75
N ALA A 115 1.68 18.08 15.51
CA ALA A 115 1.11 18.86 16.61
C ALA A 115 0.07 19.89 16.14
N ALA A 116 0.23 20.42 14.92
CA ALA A 116 -0.67 21.41 14.33
C ALA A 116 -1.92 20.80 13.68
N MET A 117 -1.95 19.49 13.42
CA MET A 117 -3.08 18.79 12.80
C MET A 117 -4.26 18.61 13.76
N SER A 118 -5.47 18.48 13.22
CA SER A 118 -6.60 17.91 13.95
C SER A 118 -6.42 16.40 14.17
N ASP A 119 -7.18 15.81 15.11
CA ASP A 119 -7.13 14.36 15.36
C ASP A 119 -7.50 13.55 14.10
N GLY A 120 -8.48 14.03 13.33
CA GLY A 120 -8.91 13.38 12.10
C GLY A 120 -7.85 13.43 11.00
N GLU A 121 -7.16 14.56 10.83
CA GLU A 121 -6.06 14.70 9.87
C GLU A 121 -4.87 13.82 10.24
N ALA A 122 -4.48 13.78 11.51
CA ALA A 122 -3.42 12.90 11.99
C ALA A 122 -3.76 11.42 11.74
N CYS A 123 -5.00 11.02 12.05
CA CYS A 123 -5.48 9.66 11.83
C CYS A 123 -5.46 9.27 10.34
N ARG A 124 -5.93 10.17 9.48
CA ARG A 124 -5.89 9.99 8.03
C ARG A 124 -4.46 9.86 7.52
N GLN A 125 -3.56 10.75 7.90
CA GLN A 125 -2.18 10.74 7.43
C GLN A 125 -1.42 9.48 7.85
N ILE A 126 -1.59 9.04 9.11
CA ILE A 126 -1.01 7.79 9.61
C ILE A 126 -1.57 6.59 8.83
N THR A 127 -2.87 6.58 8.55
CA THR A 127 -3.51 5.49 7.81
C THR A 127 -3.02 5.44 6.36
N GLU A 128 -2.97 6.58 5.66
CA GLU A 128 -2.49 6.67 4.28
C GLU A 128 -1.01 6.27 4.16
N GLY A 129 -0.16 6.83 5.03
CA GLY A 129 1.26 6.48 5.10
C GLY A 129 1.48 5.01 5.44
N GLY A 130 0.67 4.49 6.39
CA GLY A 130 0.75 3.12 6.84
C GLY A 130 0.34 2.13 5.75
N LEU A 131 -0.72 2.40 4.99
CA LEU A 131 -1.11 1.59 3.83
C LEU A 131 -0.04 1.62 2.73
N SER A 132 0.51 2.79 2.43
CA SER A 132 1.58 2.94 1.44
C SER A 132 2.82 2.12 1.82
N ARG A 133 3.27 2.26 3.08
CA ARG A 133 4.38 1.47 3.64
C ARG A 133 4.07 -0.01 3.65
N TRP A 134 2.82 -0.39 3.93
CA TRP A 134 2.43 -1.80 3.94
C TRP A 134 2.49 -2.40 2.55
N VAL A 135 2.04 -1.70 1.51
CA VAL A 135 2.23 -2.14 0.12
C VAL A 135 3.72 -2.30 -0.20
N ASP A 136 4.55 -1.32 0.18
CA ASP A 136 6.00 -1.38 -0.03
C ASP A 136 6.62 -2.61 0.67
N GLU A 137 6.37 -2.83 1.96
CA GLU A 137 6.91 -3.96 2.74
C GLU A 137 6.40 -5.33 2.27
N ARG A 138 5.17 -5.41 1.75
CA ARG A 138 4.51 -6.68 1.40
C ARG A 138 4.69 -7.08 -0.04
N MET A 139 4.96 -6.12 -0.92
CA MET A 139 5.06 -6.34 -2.36
C MET A 139 6.39 -5.83 -2.90
N TRP A 140 6.60 -4.51 -2.90
CA TRP A 140 7.74 -3.90 -3.59
C TRP A 140 9.09 -4.29 -2.99
N GLY A 141 9.27 -4.13 -1.68
CA GLY A 141 10.51 -4.47 -0.98
C GLY A 141 10.87 -5.96 -1.05
N ARG A 142 9.87 -6.85 -1.13
CA ARG A 142 10.09 -8.31 -1.23
C ARG A 142 10.41 -8.78 -2.64
N GLY A 143 9.91 -8.07 -3.64
CA GLY A 143 10.09 -8.38 -5.06
C GLY A 143 11.06 -7.45 -5.78
N ARG A 144 11.77 -6.59 -5.05
CA ARG A 144 12.58 -5.52 -5.61
C ARG A 144 13.65 -6.04 -6.57
N ASP A 145 14.38 -7.07 -6.19
CA ASP A 145 15.46 -7.62 -7.02
C ASP A 145 14.93 -8.09 -8.39
N LEU A 146 13.78 -8.76 -8.42
CA LEU A 146 13.15 -9.21 -9.66
C LEU A 146 12.61 -8.03 -10.51
N LEU A 147 12.10 -6.97 -9.86
CA LEU A 147 11.71 -5.76 -10.59
C LEU A 147 12.93 -5.04 -11.18
N LEU A 148 14.03 -4.98 -10.46
CA LEU A 148 15.27 -4.38 -10.97
C LEU A 148 15.82 -5.16 -12.16
N GLU A 149 15.76 -6.49 -12.13
CA GLU A 149 16.11 -7.31 -13.29
C GLU A 149 15.19 -7.04 -14.49
N GLN A 150 13.89 -6.81 -14.25
CA GLN A 150 12.90 -6.63 -15.30
C GLN A 150 12.92 -5.25 -15.97
N TYR A 151 13.17 -4.20 -15.19
CA TYR A 151 13.23 -2.81 -15.65
C TYR A 151 14.65 -2.34 -15.95
N GLY A 152 15.67 -3.05 -15.46
CA GLY A 152 17.09 -2.77 -15.72
C GLY A 152 17.67 -1.57 -14.97
N ASP A 153 16.82 -0.66 -14.48
CA ASP A 153 17.20 0.54 -13.74
C ASP A 153 16.34 0.73 -12.47
N PHE A 154 17.01 1.15 -11.40
CA PHE A 154 16.37 1.47 -10.12
C PHE A 154 15.43 2.67 -10.24
N ASP A 155 15.83 3.73 -10.96
CA ASP A 155 14.99 4.92 -11.08
C ASP A 155 13.75 4.66 -11.94
N GLU A 156 13.87 3.80 -12.95
CA GLU A 156 12.73 3.34 -13.75
C GLU A 156 11.76 2.49 -12.92
N ALA A 157 12.27 1.50 -12.17
CA ALA A 157 11.45 0.68 -11.28
C ALA A 157 10.73 1.55 -10.22
N ARG A 158 11.43 2.51 -9.59
CA ARG A 158 10.83 3.43 -8.61
C ARG A 158 9.76 4.34 -9.22
N ARG A 159 9.98 4.84 -10.45
CA ARG A 159 8.97 5.63 -11.16
C ARG A 159 7.73 4.80 -11.46
N PHE A 160 7.90 3.54 -11.86
CA PHE A 160 6.80 2.62 -12.08
C PHE A 160 6.04 2.30 -10.78
N GLU A 161 6.74 1.95 -9.69
CA GLU A 161 6.17 1.72 -8.36
C GLU A 161 5.31 2.93 -7.91
N ALA A 162 5.86 4.15 -8.05
CA ALA A 162 5.17 5.37 -7.68
C ALA A 162 3.91 5.60 -8.53
N ALA A 163 3.99 5.40 -9.84
CA ALA A 163 2.83 5.52 -10.73
C ALA A 163 1.74 4.48 -10.40
N ALA A 164 2.12 3.23 -10.13
CA ALA A 164 1.18 2.17 -9.75
C ALA A 164 0.50 2.45 -8.41
N ASN A 165 1.26 2.90 -7.40
CA ASN A 165 0.70 3.29 -6.11
C ASN A 165 -0.25 4.50 -6.22
N ALA A 166 0.05 5.47 -7.08
CA ALA A 166 -0.86 6.59 -7.35
C ALA A 166 -2.18 6.13 -7.96
N HIS A 167 -2.14 5.16 -8.88
CA HIS A 167 -3.34 4.55 -9.46
C HIS A 167 -4.11 3.65 -8.49
N ALA A 168 -3.44 3.07 -7.48
CA ALA A 168 -4.09 2.25 -6.48
C ALA A 168 -5.04 3.06 -5.56
N SER A 169 -4.93 4.39 -5.53
CA SER A 169 -5.78 5.29 -4.73
C SER A 169 -5.90 4.81 -3.28
N LEU A 170 -4.74 4.60 -2.63
CA LEU A 170 -4.66 4.12 -1.25
C LEU A 170 -5.29 5.11 -0.25
N ASP A 171 -5.40 6.38 -0.62
CA ASP A 171 -6.13 7.43 0.08
C ASP A 171 -7.64 7.11 0.17
N GLU A 172 -8.27 6.71 -0.93
CA GLU A 172 -9.68 6.30 -0.93
C GLU A 172 -9.89 5.03 -0.08
N LEU A 173 -8.90 4.13 -0.03
CA LEU A 173 -8.91 2.95 0.84
C LEU A 173 -8.72 3.32 2.32
N ALA A 174 -7.85 4.28 2.63
CA ALA A 174 -7.68 4.80 3.99
C ALA A 174 -9.01 5.39 4.50
N ASP A 175 -9.66 6.24 3.70
CA ASP A 175 -10.97 6.82 4.05
C ASP A 175 -12.05 5.75 4.30
N ARG A 176 -11.98 4.60 3.60
CA ARG A 176 -12.89 3.47 3.84
C ARG A 176 -12.54 2.70 5.10
N LEU A 177 -11.25 2.48 5.38
CA LEU A 177 -10.77 1.82 6.59
C LEU A 177 -11.14 2.63 7.83
N LEU A 178 -11.01 3.96 7.80
CA LEU A 178 -11.41 4.83 8.91
C LEU A 178 -12.91 4.73 9.21
N ARG A 179 -13.75 4.55 8.18
CA ARG A 179 -15.20 4.34 8.35
C ARG A 179 -15.57 2.92 8.79
N LYS A 180 -14.68 1.95 8.56
CA LYS A 180 -14.88 0.51 8.79
C LYS A 180 -13.61 -0.10 9.40
N PRO A 181 -13.28 0.26 10.64
CA PRO A 181 -11.98 -0.05 11.21
C PRO A 181 -11.80 -1.55 11.50
N ASP A 182 -12.87 -2.33 11.62
CA ASP A 182 -12.85 -3.79 11.73
C ASP A 182 -12.65 -4.52 10.37
N GLY A 183 -12.56 -3.75 9.29
CA GLY A 183 -12.46 -4.28 7.93
C GLY A 183 -13.76 -4.89 7.39
N ASP A 184 -14.86 -4.93 8.17
CA ASP A 184 -16.06 -5.63 7.73
C ASP A 184 -16.77 -4.89 6.57
N GLY A 185 -17.00 -5.63 5.50
CA GLY A 185 -17.51 -5.10 4.25
C GLY A 185 -16.63 -4.00 3.63
N LEU A 186 -15.32 -3.95 3.94
CA LEU A 186 -14.37 -3.08 3.26
C LEU A 186 -14.15 -3.62 1.85
N ARG A 187 -14.69 -2.94 0.83
CA ARG A 187 -14.53 -3.32 -0.58
C ARG A 187 -13.49 -2.42 -1.24
N ALA A 188 -12.80 -2.95 -2.25
CA ALA A 188 -11.97 -2.12 -3.12
C ALA A 188 -12.85 -1.01 -3.75
N PRO A 189 -12.33 0.22 -3.90
CA PRO A 189 -12.97 1.23 -4.71
C PRO A 189 -13.28 0.75 -6.12
N ASP A 190 -14.42 1.20 -6.65
CA ASP A 190 -14.83 0.82 -8.01
C ASP A 190 -13.78 1.33 -9.00
N ARG A 191 -13.47 0.49 -9.98
CA ARG A 191 -12.59 0.88 -11.07
C ARG A 191 -13.24 2.05 -11.81
N LYS A 192 -12.55 3.20 -11.90
CA LYS A 192 -12.95 4.27 -12.81
C LYS A 192 -12.71 3.77 -14.23
N ILE A 193 -13.68 3.08 -14.82
CA ILE A 193 -13.66 2.74 -16.23
C ILE A 193 -13.76 4.07 -16.97
N ARG A 194 -12.65 4.54 -17.55
CA ARG A 194 -12.69 5.70 -18.42
C ARG A 194 -13.60 5.31 -19.61
N PRO A 195 -14.72 6.00 -19.84
CA PRO A 195 -15.55 5.69 -20.99
C PRO A 195 -14.70 5.83 -22.25
N ARG A 196 -14.66 4.78 -23.06
CA ARG A 196 -14.04 4.85 -24.38
C ARG A 196 -14.79 5.90 -25.18
N ASP A 197 -14.04 6.85 -25.74
CA ASP A 197 -14.60 7.82 -26.66
C ASP A 197 -15.09 7.07 -27.93
N THR A 198 -16.27 7.42 -28.41
CA THR A 198 -16.92 6.80 -29.57
C THR A 198 -16.08 6.89 -30.86
N GLN A 199 -15.21 7.91 -30.99
CA GLN A 199 -14.29 8.04 -32.11
C GLN A 199 -13.21 6.95 -32.08
N SER A 200 -12.66 6.63 -30.90
CA SER A 200 -11.65 5.57 -30.73
C SER A 200 -12.16 4.19 -31.18
N LEU A 201 -13.47 3.94 -31.10
CA LEU A 201 -14.10 2.68 -31.53
C LEU A 201 -14.32 2.59 -33.05
N LEU A 202 -14.36 3.71 -33.76
CA LEU A 202 -14.62 3.74 -35.20
C LEU A 202 -13.35 3.59 -36.06
N TYR A 203 -12.17 3.76 -35.48
CA TYR A 203 -10.89 3.67 -36.21
C TYR A 203 -10.16 2.33 -36.04
N GLU A 204 -10.55 1.46 -35.09
CA GLU A 204 -9.96 0.14 -34.90
C GLU A 204 -10.54 -0.95 -35.82
N ASP A 205 -11.74 -0.75 -36.38
CA ASP A 205 -12.38 -1.70 -37.32
C ASP A 205 -11.95 -1.51 -38.80
N LEU A 206 -10.99 -0.62 -39.07
CA LEU A 206 -10.52 -0.29 -40.43
C LEU A 206 -9.02 -0.49 -40.66
N SER A 207 -8.30 -1.13 -39.74
CA SER A 207 -6.87 -1.46 -39.87
C SER A 207 -6.58 -2.95 -39.86
#